data_AF-D1YJR8-F1
#
_entry.id   AF-D1YJR8-F1
#
_cell.length_a   1.000
_cell.length_b   1.000
_cell.length_c   1.000
_cell.angle_alpha   90.00
_cell.angle_beta   90.00
_cell.angle_gamma   90.00
#
_symmetry.space_group_name_H-M   'P 1'
#
loop_
_entity.id
_entity.type
_entity.pdbx_description
1 polymer ?
#
loop_
_entity_poly.entity_id
_entity_poly.type
_entity_poly.pdbx_seq_one_letter_code
_entity_poly.pdbx_strand_id
1 'polypeptide(L)'
;MNTWEQENYLVLPFNNIDHAQFMVDLMRFYVAKNDTEEEKALDRMMTALPSEKEVNLHLPLTQEEKENPNQLKTKQIKSFYSKRRQFLER
;
A
#
# COMPACT_ATOMS: atom_id res chain seq x y z
N MET A 1 -24.06 1.10 9.84
CA MET A 1 -22.76 1.54 9.27
C MET A 1 -21.77 0.42 9.54
N ASN A 2 -21.52 -0.40 8.53
CA ASN A 2 -20.86 -1.72 8.62
C ASN A 2 -19.34 -1.65 8.42
N THR A 3 -18.67 -0.60 8.92
CA THR A 3 -17.21 -0.44 8.72
C THR A 3 -16.38 -1.39 9.57
N TRP A 4 -16.89 -1.80 10.74
CA TRP A 4 -16.18 -2.64 11.70
C TRP A 4 -16.17 -4.13 11.35
N GLU A 5 -17.20 -4.64 10.66
CA GLU A 5 -17.29 -6.05 10.27
C GLU A 5 -16.47 -6.39 9.01
N GLN A 6 -16.14 -5.38 8.21
CA GLN A 6 -15.51 -5.58 6.89
C GLN A 6 -14.00 -5.35 6.89
N GLU A 7 -13.40 -5.05 8.05
CA GLU A 7 -11.97 -4.71 8.19
C GLU A 7 -11.48 -3.65 7.18
N ASN A 8 -12.39 -2.85 6.63
CA ASN A 8 -12.11 -1.71 5.75
C ASN A 8 -11.67 -0.53 6.62
N TYR A 9 -10.58 -0.73 7.34
CA TYR A 9 -9.90 0.35 8.03
C TYR A 9 -9.34 1.28 6.97
N LEU A 10 -9.59 2.58 7.11
CA LEU A 10 -8.97 3.61 6.31
C LEU A 10 -7.49 3.74 6.72
N VAL A 11 -6.71 2.69 6.52
CA VAL A 11 -5.27 2.70 6.74
C VAL A 11 -4.67 3.29 5.49
N LEU A 12 -4.42 4.60 5.54
CA LEU A 12 -3.69 5.28 4.48
C LEU A 12 -2.33 4.58 4.30
N PRO A 13 -1.91 4.22 3.08
CA PRO A 13 -0.61 3.59 2.87
C PRO A 13 0.50 4.61 3.19
N PHE A 14 1.06 4.47 4.39
CA PHE A 14 1.83 5.48 5.11
C PHE A 14 3.23 5.82 4.59
N ASN A 15 3.59 5.46 3.35
CA ASN A 15 4.97 5.68 2.88
C ASN A 15 5.17 6.94 2.04
N ASN A 16 4.18 7.40 1.28
CA ASN A 16 4.38 8.45 0.28
C ASN A 16 3.47 9.67 0.41
N ILE A 17 2.45 9.62 1.28
CA ILE A 17 1.61 10.80 1.55
C ILE A 17 2.42 11.73 2.43
N ASP A 18 2.59 12.99 2.01
CA ASP A 18 3.06 14.04 2.92
C ASP A 18 1.94 14.34 3.92
N HIS A 19 1.87 13.50 4.96
CA HIS A 19 0.84 13.56 6.00
C HIS A 19 0.81 14.91 6.70
N ALA A 20 1.97 15.56 6.83
CA ALA A 20 2.03 16.89 7.42
C ALA A 20 1.33 17.91 6.51
N GLN A 21 1.60 17.86 5.21
CA GLN A 21 0.97 18.74 4.24
C GLN A 21 -0.55 18.51 4.15
N PHE A 22 -0.99 17.24 4.08
CA PHE A 22 -2.42 16.90 4.05
C PHE A 22 -3.14 17.39 5.30
N MET A 23 -2.59 17.16 6.50
CA MET A 23 -3.20 17.60 7.75
C MET A 23 -3.25 19.13 7.87
N VAL A 24 -2.21 19.82 7.40
CA VAL A 24 -2.19 21.29 7.35
C VAL A 24 -3.26 21.83 6.41
N ASP A 25 -3.42 21.25 5.22
CA ASP A 25 -4.44 21.69 4.28
C ASP A 25 -5.86 21.32 4.74
N LEU A 26 -6.03 20.21 5.47
CA LEU A 26 -7.28 19.87 6.14
C LEU A 26 -7.66 20.91 7.20
N MET A 27 -6.69 21.33 8.03
CA MET A 27 -6.93 22.41 9.00
C MET A 27 -7.30 23.73 8.30
N ARG A 28 -6.64 24.04 7.18
CA ARG A 28 -6.95 25.24 6.38
C ARG A 28 -8.34 25.20 5.77
N PHE A 29 -8.78 24.04 5.30
CA PHE A 29 -10.13 23.83 4.77
C PHE A 29 -11.20 24.20 5.80
N TYR A 30 -11.06 23.74 7.05
CA TYR A 30 -12.02 24.07 8.13
C TYR A 30 -11.92 25.50 8.65
N VAL A 31 -10.79 26.17 8.47
CA VAL A 31 -10.58 27.56 8.92
C VAL A 31 -10.91 28.57 7.82
N ALA A 32 -11.12 28.11 6.58
CA ALA A 32 -11.43 28.96 5.43
C ALA A 32 -12.66 29.83 5.71
N LYS A 33 -12.56 31.10 5.34
CA LYS A 33 -13.64 32.09 5.56
C LYS A 33 -14.50 32.29 4.32
N ASN A 34 -14.06 31.76 3.19
CA ASN A 34 -14.69 31.91 1.89
C ASN A 34 -14.52 30.61 1.08
N ASP A 35 -15.45 30.39 0.16
CA ASP A 35 -15.51 29.17 -0.66
C ASP A 35 -14.27 29.01 -1.54
N THR A 36 -13.62 30.13 -1.92
CA THR A 36 -12.42 30.12 -2.75
C THR A 36 -11.17 29.61 -2.01
N GLU A 37 -11.02 29.92 -0.73
CA GLU A 37 -9.96 29.37 0.12
C GLU A 37 -10.22 27.90 0.45
N GLU A 38 -11.49 27.55 0.64
CA GLU A 38 -11.92 26.17 0.87
C GLU A 38 -11.55 25.28 -0.32
N GLU A 39 -11.95 25.69 -1.53
CA GLU A 39 -11.68 24.92 -2.76
C GLU A 39 -10.19 24.80 -3.05
N LYS A 40 -9.42 25.85 -2.75
CA LYS A 40 -7.96 25.83 -2.86
C LYS A 40 -7.28 24.91 -1.85
N ALA A 41 -7.81 24.82 -0.63
CA ALA A 41 -7.31 23.88 0.37
C ALA A 41 -7.66 22.44 -0.03
N LEU A 42 -8.86 22.23 -0.58
CA LEU A 42 -9.30 20.94 -1.10
C LEU A 42 -8.44 20.44 -2.26
N ASP A 43 -8.16 21.30 -3.24
CA ASP A 43 -7.30 20.96 -4.38
C ASP A 43 -5.90 20.50 -3.92
N ARG A 44 -5.31 21.21 -2.95
CA ARG A 44 -4.02 20.82 -2.36
C ARG A 44 -4.07 19.48 -1.64
N MET A 45 -5.14 19.23 -0.87
CA MET A 45 -5.33 17.92 -0.24
C MET A 45 -5.39 16.80 -1.29
N MET A 46 -6.10 17.02 -2.40
CA MET A 46 -6.21 16.04 -3.48
C MET A 46 -4.85 15.75 -4.16
N THR A 47 -3.99 16.76 -4.31
CA THR A 47 -2.64 16.56 -4.85
C THR A 47 -1.71 15.78 -3.92
N ALA A 48 -1.96 15.81 -2.60
CA ALA A 48 -1.17 15.08 -1.62
C ALA A 48 -1.60 13.62 -1.48
N LEU A 49 -2.73 13.22 -2.08
CA LEU A 49 -3.21 11.84 -2.06
C LEU A 49 -2.31 10.94 -2.93
N PRO A 50 -2.17 9.66 -2.55
CA PRO A 50 -1.38 8.71 -3.31
C PRO A 50 -2.06 8.43 -4.65
N SER A 51 -1.26 8.15 -5.68
CA SER A 51 -1.78 7.77 -6.98
C SER A 51 -2.49 6.40 -6.93
N GLU A 52 -3.44 6.16 -7.82
CA GLU A 52 -4.14 4.86 -7.90
C GLU A 52 -3.18 3.66 -8.00
N LYS A 53 -2.04 3.86 -8.68
CA LYS A 53 -0.99 2.83 -8.80
C LYS A 53 -0.32 2.50 -7.46
N GLU A 54 -0.08 3.52 -6.63
CA GLU A 54 0.50 3.34 -5.31
C GLU A 54 -0.52 2.70 -4.36
N VAL A 55 -1.79 3.11 -4.43
CA VAL A 55 -2.87 2.47 -3.67
C VAL A 55 -2.93 0.97 -3.98
N ASN A 56 -2.90 0.61 -5.27
CA ASN A 56 -2.93 -0.79 -5.72
C ASN A 56 -1.74 -1.63 -5.25
N LEU A 57 -0.57 -1.02 -5.04
CA LEU A 57 0.62 -1.72 -4.52
C LEU A 57 0.46 -2.14 -3.05
N HIS A 58 -0.32 -1.38 -2.29
CA HIS A 58 -0.53 -1.60 -0.87
C HIS A 58 -1.82 -2.37 -0.55
N LEU A 59 -2.66 -2.62 -1.54
CA LEU A 59 -3.79 -3.53 -1.36
C LEU A 59 -3.24 -4.90 -0.96
N PRO A 60 -3.78 -5.52 0.12
CA PRO A 60 -3.41 -6.88 0.45
C PRO A 60 -3.63 -7.76 -0.79
N LEU A 61 -2.73 -8.72 -0.99
CA LEU A 61 -2.83 -9.74 -2.04
C LEU A 61 -4.02 -10.69 -1.82
N THR A 62 -5.12 -10.22 -1.24
CA THR A 62 -6.40 -10.93 -1.07
C THR A 62 -7.21 -10.87 -2.36
N GLN A 63 -6.57 -11.14 -3.48
CA GLN A 63 -7.08 -12.23 -4.29
C GLN A 63 -6.03 -13.31 -4.18
N GLU A 64 -6.21 -14.18 -3.19
CA GLU A 64 -5.95 -15.59 -3.47
C GLU A 64 -6.78 -15.89 -4.73
N GLU A 65 -6.17 -15.71 -5.90
CA GLU A 65 -6.44 -16.62 -6.99
C GLU A 65 -6.37 -17.97 -6.30
N LYS A 66 -7.52 -18.59 -6.07
CA LYS A 66 -7.60 -19.93 -5.50
C LYS A 66 -6.89 -20.82 -6.51
N GLU A 67 -5.57 -20.85 -6.46
CA GLU A 67 -4.75 -21.66 -7.32
C GLU A 67 -5.22 -23.07 -7.02
N ASN A 68 -5.83 -23.68 -8.02
CA ASN A 68 -6.41 -24.99 -7.88
C ASN A 68 -5.25 -25.90 -7.48
N PRO A 69 -5.28 -26.59 -6.32
CA PRO A 69 -4.13 -27.35 -5.83
C PRO A 69 -3.64 -28.42 -6.82
N ASN A 70 -4.51 -28.81 -7.76
CA ASN A 70 -4.21 -29.72 -8.87
C ASN A 70 -3.45 -29.08 -10.06
N GLN A 71 -3.28 -27.76 -10.10
CA GLN A 71 -2.58 -27.01 -11.17
C GLN A 71 -1.20 -26.48 -10.74
N LEU A 72 -0.80 -26.72 -9.48
CA LEU A 72 0.48 -26.28 -8.95
C LEU A 72 1.63 -27.05 -9.61
N LYS A 73 2.45 -26.36 -10.42
CA LYS A 73 3.67 -26.92 -10.99
C LYS A 73 4.73 -27.04 -9.89
N THR A 74 5.18 -28.26 -9.61
CA THR A 74 6.30 -28.49 -8.69
C THR A 74 7.57 -27.85 -9.26
N LYS A 75 8.10 -26.81 -8.61
CA LYS A 75 9.42 -26.25 -8.93
C LYS A 75 10.49 -26.99 -8.13
N GLN A 76 11.49 -27.55 -8.81
CA GLN A 76 12.68 -28.06 -8.12
C GLN A 76 13.54 -26.90 -7.62
N ILE A 77 13.68 -26.80 -6.31
CA ILE A 77 14.58 -25.82 -5.67
C ILE A 77 15.96 -26.45 -5.59
N LYS A 78 16.97 -25.78 -6.16
CA LYS A 78 18.38 -26.23 -6.04
C LYS A 78 18.83 -26.10 -4.59
N SER A 79 19.36 -27.18 -4.01
CA SER A 79 19.91 -27.17 -2.66
C SER A 79 21.08 -26.19 -2.53
N PHE A 80 20.96 -25.24 -1.60
CA PHE A 80 21.99 -24.25 -1.29
C PHE A 80 23.28 -24.85 -0.72
N TYR A 81 23.24 -26.08 -0.20
CA TYR A 81 24.34 -26.67 0.56
C TYR A 81 25.21 -27.65 -0.23
N SER A 82 24.90 -27.91 -1.50
CA SER A 82 25.59 -28.93 -2.31
C SER A 82 27.07 -28.64 -2.58
N LYS A 83 27.52 -27.38 -2.57
CA LYS A 83 28.90 -27.00 -2.94
C LYS A 83 29.93 -27.01 -1.80
N ARG A 84 29.61 -27.46 -0.59
CA ARG A 84 30.54 -27.33 0.56
C ARG A 84 31.45 -28.55 0.84
N ARG A 85 31.48 -29.57 -0.03
CA ARG A 85 32.34 -30.77 0.17
C ARG A 85 33.54 -30.91 -0.77
N GLN A 86 33.70 -30.08 -1.80
CA GLN A 86 34.82 -30.22 -2.75
C GLN A 86 36.05 -29.38 -2.39
N PHE A 87 36.02 -28.60 -1.31
CA PHE A 87 37.10 -27.68 -0.93
C PHE A 87 37.91 -28.08 0.31
N LEU A 88 37.64 -29.27 0.89
CA LEU A 88 38.31 -29.75 2.10
C LEU A 88 39.28 -30.92 1.87
N GLU A 89 39.53 -31.31 0.61
CA GLU A 89 40.56 -32.30 0.24
C GLU A 89 41.51 -31.72 -0.80
N ARG A 90 42.38 -30.78 -0.41
CA ARG A 90 43.66 -30.49 -1.06
C ARG A 90 44.68 -29.99 -0.05
#